data_AF-A0A1E5NAJ4-F1
#
_entry.id   AF-A0A1E5NAJ4-F1
#
_cell.length_a   1.000
_cell.length_b   1.000
_cell.length_c   1.000
_cell.angle_alpha   90.00
_cell.angle_beta   90.00
_cell.angle_gamma   90.00
#
_symmetry.space_group_name_H-M   'P 1'
#
loop_
_entity.id
_entity.type
_entity.pdbx_description
1 polymer ?
#
loop_
_entity_poly.entity_id
_entity_poly.type
_entity_poly.pdbx_seq_one_letter_code
_entity_poly.pdbx_strand_id
1 'polypeptide(L)'
;MALSKPNEYKEVPAQQGETTVYAEDINQIISNIEKIKGGQANEAPISNIKELKERVDGLTNGSTSSASKIAFNNDNANLDFSDGYDFPPIKNQLSDNYNISLVTDYYLNSLSHIDNAEEVYDLVLEKSTDKYVLKGTLIYNNNNTSSNLIFNIISIQKKGEEKNKDIIYITNELSQFIYQYANASDNEIVIEGEEKLKYNFALVLGSPMFVIGKQDSSSFEAKEYTININIEISVNNIRNYQDFIFIQGTNDTVSFIKANNKNEKIVFQGNTKSKVGNTIFIIFNISMLENYLDIKTDKNDSYYIEANDMITSNKNKPIKYYIRKSVIDGTELSEKYSNINMTFGYLEIKHTDDTDIEKDEILSFNLTAQKNVDVEKIEKEKNIQNAIEILNSKIIDILNYLGLNFEEPQAGTIFTFEKTSLTLEVGDESTNINADIIKDITNLSLIANEDGSLNLKGSFEISNEGMGVIRVNKKLKLYKRKLVGVIYKEIQIICLYQDDYLYLIIMANKIQNTIFDLENIKIYDNNIICPIDFNYIKLTGHQVSEDFGIHLIDGKYILKGSITPNTVSISVYVNCYIEDFFENSKTYQYEGYTILIQNTKPLYGYISITGLTANKENTIYFECPKQPSI
;
A
#
# COMPACT_ATOMS: atom_id res chain seq x y z
N MET A 1 -18.44 0.11 23.99
CA MET A 1 -18.83 1.39 23.37
C MET A 1 -18.01 1.54 22.11
N ALA A 2 -18.67 1.65 20.95
CA ALA A 2 -17.99 1.82 19.66
C ALA A 2 -17.43 3.24 19.56
N LEU A 3 -16.14 3.37 19.26
CA LEU A 3 -15.52 4.67 18.99
C LEU A 3 -15.84 5.09 17.54
N SER A 4 -16.37 6.31 17.39
CA SER A 4 -16.73 6.94 16.12
C SER A 4 -15.50 7.31 15.27
N LYS A 5 -15.63 7.19 13.95
CA LYS A 5 -14.60 7.56 12.95
C LYS A 5 -14.32 9.08 12.94
N PRO A 6 -13.12 9.55 12.53
CA PRO A 6 -12.81 10.98 12.41
C PRO A 6 -13.58 11.63 11.26
N ASN A 7 -13.97 12.90 11.42
CA ASN A 7 -14.81 13.64 10.47
C ASN A 7 -14.06 14.37 9.36
N GLU A 8 -12.72 14.46 9.39
CA GLU A 8 -11.94 15.14 8.35
C GLU A 8 -10.63 14.41 8.05
N TYR A 9 -10.39 14.15 6.76
CA TYR A 9 -9.14 13.63 6.23
C TYR A 9 -8.46 14.74 5.42
N LYS A 10 -7.17 15.00 5.66
CA LYS A 10 -6.37 15.90 4.82
C LYS A 10 -5.73 15.11 3.68
N GLU A 11 -6.10 15.46 2.45
CA GLU A 11 -5.44 14.98 1.23
C GLU A 11 -4.07 15.66 1.05
N VAL A 12 -3.08 14.91 0.56
CA VAL A 12 -1.77 15.42 0.14
C VAL A 12 -1.61 15.09 -1.35
N PRO A 13 -1.29 16.05 -2.25
CA PRO A 13 -1.19 15.78 -3.68
C PRO A 13 0.08 15.00 -4.03
N ALA A 14 -0.05 13.95 -4.83
CA ALA A 14 1.07 13.20 -5.41
C ALA A 14 1.55 13.87 -6.72
N GLN A 15 2.85 14.12 -6.87
CA GLN A 15 3.46 14.50 -8.15
C GLN A 15 4.01 13.25 -8.86
N GLN A 16 3.12 12.62 -9.65
CA GLN A 16 3.31 11.69 -10.81
C GLN A 16 4.25 10.46 -10.65
N GLY A 17 3.90 9.22 -11.06
CA GLY A 17 2.73 8.71 -11.77
C GLY A 17 2.55 7.19 -11.55
N GLU A 18 1.28 6.78 -11.56
CA GLU A 18 0.73 5.42 -11.71
C GLU A 18 1.36 4.28 -10.87
N THR A 19 1.08 4.26 -9.57
CA THR A 19 0.78 3.00 -8.84
C THR A 19 0.13 3.33 -7.50
N THR A 20 -1.18 3.12 -7.40
CA THR A 20 -1.94 3.31 -6.16
C THR A 20 -1.91 2.02 -5.35
N VAL A 21 -1.32 2.05 -4.15
CA VAL A 21 -1.41 0.96 -3.16
C VAL A 21 -2.57 1.27 -2.23
N TYR A 22 -3.59 0.41 -2.20
CA TYR A 22 -4.80 0.64 -1.39
C TYR A 22 -4.64 0.08 0.03
N ALA A 23 -5.18 0.78 1.02
CA ALA A 23 -5.20 0.34 2.42
C ALA A 23 -5.95 -0.99 2.64
N GLU A 24 -6.82 -1.39 1.70
CA GLU A 24 -7.53 -2.68 1.68
C GLU A 24 -6.57 -3.87 1.47
N ASP A 25 -5.49 -3.71 0.71
CA ASP A 25 -4.50 -4.77 0.47
C ASP A 25 -3.73 -5.12 1.76
N ILE A 26 -3.45 -4.11 2.60
CA ILE A 26 -2.80 -4.28 3.90
C ILE A 26 -3.72 -5.01 4.89
N ASN A 27 -5.02 -4.71 4.90
CA ASN A 27 -5.99 -5.38 5.76
C ASN A 27 -6.23 -6.85 5.36
N GLN A 28 -6.19 -7.16 4.05
CA GLN A 28 -6.29 -8.52 3.55
C GLN A 28 -5.05 -9.35 3.93
N ILE A 29 -3.85 -8.75 3.88
CA ILE A 29 -2.60 -9.35 4.34
C ILE A 29 -2.67 -9.66 5.85
N ILE A 30 -3.17 -8.72 6.67
CA ILE A 30 -3.35 -8.93 8.11
C ILE A 30 -4.37 -10.05 8.41
N SER A 31 -5.50 -10.09 7.69
CA SER A 31 -6.54 -11.12 7.82
C SER A 31 -6.02 -12.52 7.47
N ASN A 32 -5.18 -12.61 6.43
CA ASN A 32 -4.55 -13.86 6.02
C ASN A 32 -3.50 -14.33 7.05
N ILE A 33 -2.72 -13.41 7.64
CA ILE A 33 -1.77 -13.72 8.73
C ILE A 33 -2.48 -14.29 9.96
N GLU A 34 -3.66 -13.78 10.32
CA GLU A 34 -4.44 -14.26 11.47
C GLU A 34 -5.05 -15.66 11.22
N LYS A 35 -5.49 -15.96 9.99
CA LYS A 35 -5.94 -17.33 9.62
C LYS A 35 -4.81 -18.36 9.67
N ILE A 36 -3.57 -17.93 9.41
CA ILE A 36 -2.38 -18.80 9.38
C ILE A 36 -1.87 -19.15 10.80
N LYS A 37 -2.17 -18.32 11.82
CA LYS A 37 -1.67 -18.53 13.21
C LYS A 37 -2.33 -19.68 13.99
N GLY A 38 -3.41 -20.29 13.49
CA GLY A 38 -4.01 -21.48 14.13
C GLY A 38 -4.35 -21.27 15.62
N GLY A 39 -5.13 -20.23 15.94
CA GLY A 39 -5.50 -19.93 17.33
C GLY A 39 -6.26 -21.07 18.02
N GLN A 40 -5.97 -21.28 19.32
CA GLN A 40 -6.78 -22.18 20.15
C GLN A 40 -8.22 -21.65 20.30
N ALA A 41 -9.16 -22.56 20.56
CA ALA A 41 -10.62 -22.35 20.54
C ALA A 41 -11.18 -21.19 21.40
N ASN A 42 -10.36 -20.50 22.20
CA ASN A 42 -10.78 -19.46 23.15
C ASN A 42 -10.06 -18.11 22.99
N GLU A 43 -9.37 -17.83 21.88
CA GLU A 43 -8.80 -16.50 21.64
C GLU A 43 -9.71 -15.61 20.77
N ALA A 44 -9.94 -14.38 21.21
CA ALA A 44 -10.63 -13.37 20.42
C ALA A 44 -9.76 -12.87 19.26
N PRO A 45 -10.33 -12.65 18.06
CA PRO A 45 -9.59 -12.18 16.90
C PRO A 45 -9.03 -10.77 17.10
N ILE A 46 -7.81 -10.53 16.64
CA ILE A 46 -7.16 -9.22 16.69
C ILE A 46 -7.86 -8.28 15.70
N SER A 47 -8.36 -7.14 16.20
CA SER A 47 -9.28 -6.26 15.47
C SER A 47 -8.61 -5.04 14.84
N ASN A 48 -7.35 -4.74 15.19
CA ASN A 48 -6.61 -3.58 14.68
C ASN A 48 -5.08 -3.67 14.91
N ILE A 49 -4.34 -2.77 14.24
CA ILE A 49 -2.86 -2.65 14.31
C ILE A 49 -2.33 -2.43 15.73
N LYS A 50 -3.09 -1.80 16.62
CA LYS A 50 -2.66 -1.51 17.99
C LYS A 50 -2.60 -2.78 18.84
N GLU A 51 -3.60 -3.64 18.75
CA GLU A 51 -3.61 -4.95 19.43
C GLU A 51 -2.54 -5.90 18.87
N LEU A 52 -2.25 -5.80 17.57
CA LEU A 52 -1.20 -6.59 16.90
C LEU A 52 0.20 -6.14 17.36
N LYS A 53 0.38 -4.82 17.51
CA LYS A 53 1.57 -4.21 18.09
C LYS A 53 1.72 -4.56 19.58
N GLU A 54 0.66 -4.50 20.37
CA GLU A 54 0.70 -4.90 21.80
C GLU A 54 1.04 -6.39 21.99
N ARG A 55 0.62 -7.29 21.08
CA ARG A 55 1.01 -8.71 21.10
C ARG A 55 2.45 -8.94 20.65
N VAL A 56 2.93 -8.19 19.65
CA VAL A 56 4.34 -8.21 19.23
C VAL A 56 5.24 -7.64 20.33
N ASP A 57 4.81 -6.59 20.99
CA ASP A 57 5.49 -5.97 22.14
C ASP A 57 5.42 -6.89 23.39
N GLY A 58 4.37 -7.70 23.52
CA GLY A 58 4.27 -8.75 24.55
C GLY A 58 5.22 -9.94 24.32
N LEU A 59 5.60 -10.22 23.07
CA LEU A 59 6.58 -11.26 22.71
C LEU A 59 8.04 -10.79 22.87
N THR A 60 8.29 -9.48 22.98
CA THR A 60 9.63 -8.87 23.12
C THR A 60 10.02 -8.60 24.58
N ASN A 61 9.17 -8.91 25.56
CA ASN A 61 9.52 -8.89 26.99
C ASN A 61 10.50 -10.04 27.33
N GLY A 62 11.78 -9.86 26.97
CA GLY A 62 12.88 -10.64 27.56
C GLY A 62 14.02 -11.06 26.64
N SER A 63 13.91 -10.94 25.31
CA SER A 63 15.02 -11.34 24.42
C SER A 63 14.91 -10.70 23.04
N THR A 64 16.01 -10.07 22.61
CA THR A 64 16.25 -9.59 21.24
C THR A 64 16.22 -10.76 20.26
N SER A 65 15.05 -11.04 19.70
CA SER A 65 14.88 -11.99 18.61
C SER A 65 14.81 -11.22 17.30
N SER A 66 15.91 -11.22 16.55
CA SER A 66 15.82 -10.94 15.11
C SER A 66 14.85 -11.95 14.49
N ALA A 67 14.09 -11.54 13.46
CA ALA A 67 13.20 -12.43 12.73
C ALA A 67 13.92 -13.70 12.21
N SER A 68 15.25 -13.68 12.09
CA SER A 68 16.10 -14.82 11.75
C SER A 68 16.27 -15.89 12.84
N LYS A 69 15.76 -15.69 14.06
CA LYS A 69 15.90 -16.64 15.20
C LYS A 69 14.61 -17.38 15.57
N ILE A 70 13.49 -17.10 14.91
CA ILE A 70 12.24 -17.84 15.10
C ILE A 70 12.24 -19.02 14.13
N ALA A 71 12.61 -20.21 14.61
CA ALA A 71 12.44 -21.45 13.85
C ALA A 71 11.03 -21.98 14.05
N PHE A 72 10.19 -21.93 13.01
CA PHE A 72 8.89 -22.58 13.03
C PHE A 72 9.07 -24.09 12.84
N ASN A 73 8.50 -24.89 13.74
CA ASN A 73 8.41 -26.33 13.55
C ASN A 73 7.32 -26.62 12.51
N ASN A 74 7.75 -26.87 11.27
CA ASN A 74 6.87 -27.16 10.14
C ASN A 74 6.50 -28.64 10.02
N ASP A 75 6.96 -29.51 10.93
CA ASP A 75 6.81 -30.97 10.80
C ASP A 75 5.34 -31.43 10.84
N ASN A 76 4.44 -30.60 11.37
CA ASN A 76 2.99 -30.85 11.41
C ASN A 76 2.15 -29.82 10.62
N ALA A 77 2.79 -28.86 9.95
CA ALA A 77 2.10 -27.91 9.08
C ALA A 77 1.86 -28.57 7.72
N ASN A 78 0.94 -29.54 7.69
CA ASN A 78 0.51 -30.19 6.46
C ASN A 78 -0.45 -29.23 5.72
N LEU A 79 0.11 -28.12 5.25
CA LEU A 79 -0.59 -27.17 4.39
C LEU A 79 -0.50 -27.75 2.97
N ASP A 80 -1.57 -28.43 2.57
CA ASP A 80 -1.79 -28.84 1.18
C ASP A 80 -2.02 -27.58 0.34
N PHE A 81 -0.92 -26.91 -0.01
CA PHE A 81 -0.93 -25.85 -1.01
C PHE A 81 -0.87 -26.53 -2.37
N SER A 82 -2.03 -26.80 -2.95
CA SER A 82 -2.14 -27.12 -4.36
C SER A 82 -1.39 -26.05 -5.16
N ASP A 83 -0.29 -26.43 -5.82
CA ASP A 83 0.58 -25.55 -6.61
C ASP A 83 -0.26 -24.69 -7.57
N GLY A 84 -0.47 -23.42 -7.22
CA GLY A 84 -1.31 -22.50 -7.97
C GLY A 84 -0.79 -21.08 -7.82
N TYR A 85 -0.07 -20.62 -8.84
CA TYR A 85 0.24 -19.22 -9.05
C TYR A 85 -1.08 -18.44 -9.15
N ASP A 86 -1.40 -17.59 -8.18
CA ASP A 86 -2.53 -16.66 -8.30
C ASP A 86 -2.08 -15.48 -9.17
N PHE A 87 -2.04 -15.69 -10.48
CA PHE A 87 -1.88 -14.63 -11.46
C PHE A 87 -2.97 -13.58 -11.24
N PRO A 88 -2.68 -12.26 -11.17
CA PRO A 88 -3.75 -11.29 -11.15
C PRO A 88 -4.47 -11.44 -12.48
N PRO A 89 -5.79 -11.73 -12.50
CA PRO A 89 -6.52 -11.65 -13.75
C PRO A 89 -6.33 -10.25 -14.33
N ILE A 90 -6.45 -10.09 -15.65
CA ILE A 90 -6.38 -8.77 -16.30
C ILE A 90 -7.42 -7.86 -15.59
N LYS A 91 -7.00 -7.07 -14.60
CA LYS A 91 -7.91 -6.28 -13.75
C LYS A 91 -7.90 -4.87 -14.30
N ASN A 92 -9.07 -4.37 -14.74
CA ASN A 92 -9.28 -2.93 -14.61
C ASN A 92 -9.52 -2.64 -13.14
N GLN A 93 -8.94 -1.55 -12.67
CA GLN A 93 -9.40 -0.97 -11.42
C GLN A 93 -10.84 -0.52 -11.64
N LEU A 94 -11.80 -1.22 -11.02
CA LEU A 94 -13.19 -0.82 -11.05
C LEU A 94 -13.36 0.53 -10.37
N SER A 95 -14.23 1.37 -10.92
CA SER A 95 -14.56 2.63 -10.26
C SER A 95 -15.34 2.36 -8.98
N ASP A 96 -15.20 3.24 -8.00
CA ASP A 96 -16.02 3.19 -6.79
C ASP A 96 -17.48 3.62 -7.08
N ASN A 97 -17.73 4.26 -8.22
CA ASN A 97 -19.05 4.76 -8.58
C ASN A 97 -19.23 4.82 -10.10
N TYR A 98 -20.34 4.26 -10.56
CA TYR A 98 -20.83 4.38 -11.93
C TYR A 98 -22.23 4.99 -11.92
N ASN A 99 -22.44 6.05 -12.68
CA ASN A 99 -23.78 6.52 -13.05
C ASN A 99 -24.14 5.93 -14.41
N ILE A 100 -25.26 5.23 -14.47
CA ILE A 100 -25.73 4.47 -15.63
C ILE A 100 -27.02 5.13 -16.10
N SER A 101 -26.97 5.78 -17.26
CA SER A 101 -28.13 6.43 -17.85
C SER A 101 -28.82 5.48 -18.83
N LEU A 102 -30.14 5.37 -18.71
CA LEU A 102 -30.93 4.40 -19.44
C LEU A 102 -32.31 4.93 -19.85
N VAL A 103 -32.84 4.38 -20.93
CA VAL A 103 -34.11 4.74 -21.56
C VAL A 103 -34.93 3.48 -21.82
N THR A 104 -36.25 3.56 -21.79
CA THR A 104 -37.09 2.40 -22.14
C THR A 104 -36.99 2.10 -23.63
N ASP A 105 -37.18 0.84 -24.00
CA ASP A 105 -37.18 0.39 -25.40
C ASP A 105 -38.27 1.05 -26.26
N TYR A 106 -39.48 1.25 -25.72
CA TYR A 106 -40.54 1.97 -26.44
C TYR A 106 -40.21 3.44 -26.65
N TYR A 107 -39.61 4.11 -25.65
CA TYR A 107 -39.24 5.52 -25.78
C TYR A 107 -38.13 5.70 -26.79
N LEU A 108 -37.08 4.86 -26.72
CA LEU A 108 -36.04 4.79 -27.74
C LEU A 108 -36.63 4.64 -29.14
N ASN A 109 -37.69 3.82 -29.29
CA ASN A 109 -38.38 3.62 -30.55
C ASN A 109 -39.13 4.87 -31.07
N SER A 110 -39.46 5.83 -30.21
CA SER A 110 -40.07 7.11 -30.59
C SER A 110 -39.08 8.22 -30.95
N LEU A 111 -37.81 8.10 -30.55
CA LEU A 111 -36.79 9.13 -30.78
C LEU A 111 -36.33 9.19 -32.24
N SER A 112 -36.04 10.40 -32.73
CA SER A 112 -35.33 10.63 -34.00
C SER A 112 -33.82 10.41 -33.88
N HIS A 113 -33.26 10.71 -32.70
CA HIS A 113 -31.85 10.52 -32.37
C HIS A 113 -31.73 10.29 -30.86
N ILE A 114 -30.76 9.47 -30.44
CA ILE A 114 -30.61 9.09 -29.02
C ILE A 114 -30.23 10.25 -28.11
N ASP A 115 -29.48 11.23 -28.63
CA ASP A 115 -29.16 12.46 -27.90
C ASP A 115 -30.38 13.34 -27.60
N ASN A 116 -31.51 13.09 -28.26
CA ASN A 116 -32.78 13.78 -28.00
C ASN A 116 -33.59 13.10 -26.89
N ALA A 117 -33.03 12.12 -26.18
CA ALA A 117 -33.69 11.48 -25.06
C ALA A 117 -33.88 12.48 -23.91
N GLU A 118 -35.13 12.86 -23.65
CA GLU A 118 -35.55 13.71 -22.53
C GLU A 118 -35.93 12.86 -21.31
N GLU A 119 -36.49 11.66 -21.53
CA GLU A 119 -36.78 10.69 -20.47
C GLU A 119 -35.57 9.77 -20.25
N VAL A 120 -34.67 10.20 -19.35
CA VAL A 120 -33.50 9.43 -18.93
C VAL A 120 -33.63 9.05 -17.46
N TYR A 121 -33.53 7.75 -17.17
CA TYR A 121 -33.41 7.25 -15.82
C TYR A 121 -31.94 7.01 -15.49
N ASP A 122 -31.56 7.28 -14.25
CA ASP A 122 -30.21 7.04 -13.76
C ASP A 122 -30.23 5.93 -12.69
N LEU A 123 -29.43 4.90 -12.92
CA LEU A 123 -29.02 3.95 -11.88
C LEU A 123 -27.62 4.29 -11.41
N VAL A 124 -27.37 4.09 -10.12
CA VAL A 124 -26.04 4.27 -9.54
C VAL A 124 -25.53 2.92 -9.06
N LEU A 125 -24.33 2.55 -9.49
CA LEU A 125 -23.60 1.39 -8.99
C LEU A 125 -22.45 1.88 -8.13
N GLU A 126 -22.53 1.64 -6.81
CA GLU A 126 -21.55 2.14 -5.83
C GLU A 126 -20.80 1.01 -5.15
N LYS A 127 -19.50 1.18 -4.99
CA LYS A 127 -18.66 0.30 -4.17
C LYS A 127 -18.92 0.56 -2.69
N SER A 128 -19.11 -0.52 -1.96
CA SER A 128 -19.01 -0.66 -0.51
C SER A 128 -17.83 -1.58 -0.18
N THR A 129 -17.50 -1.76 1.10
CA THR A 129 -16.31 -2.50 1.56
C THR A 129 -16.13 -3.88 0.91
N ASP A 130 -17.21 -4.66 0.75
CA ASP A 130 -17.18 -6.05 0.27
C ASP A 130 -18.20 -6.34 -0.83
N LYS A 131 -18.87 -5.30 -1.35
CA LYS A 131 -19.92 -5.43 -2.36
C LYS A 131 -20.07 -4.16 -3.18
N TYR A 132 -20.70 -4.29 -4.34
CA TYR A 132 -21.26 -3.18 -5.10
C TYR A 132 -22.78 -3.18 -4.93
N VAL A 133 -23.38 -2.00 -4.89
CA VAL A 133 -24.83 -1.84 -4.77
C VAL A 133 -25.34 -1.07 -5.98
N LEU A 134 -26.15 -1.72 -6.80
CA LEU A 134 -26.88 -1.08 -7.90
C LEU A 134 -28.20 -0.57 -7.33
N LYS A 135 -28.43 0.74 -7.40
CA LYS A 135 -29.60 1.38 -6.81
C LYS A 135 -30.22 2.42 -7.74
N GLY A 136 -31.53 2.60 -7.61
CA GLY A 136 -32.29 3.63 -8.30
C GLY A 136 -33.77 3.28 -8.40
N THR A 137 -34.55 4.19 -8.97
CA THR A 137 -35.98 3.98 -9.22
C THR A 137 -36.24 4.16 -10.71
N LEU A 138 -36.89 3.18 -11.32
CA LEU A 138 -37.27 3.19 -12.73
C LEU A 138 -38.78 3.22 -12.86
N ILE A 139 -39.27 3.83 -13.94
CA ILE A 139 -40.66 3.74 -14.36
C ILE A 139 -40.69 3.05 -15.72
N TYR A 140 -41.57 2.05 -15.86
CA TYR A 140 -41.76 1.34 -17.13
C TYR A 140 -43.23 1.29 -17.49
N ASN A 141 -43.62 1.99 -18.55
CA ASN A 141 -44.98 1.90 -19.06
C ASN A 141 -45.11 0.71 -20.03
N ASN A 142 -45.60 -0.41 -19.51
CA ASN A 142 -45.77 -1.62 -20.30
C ASN A 142 -47.07 -1.55 -21.10
N ASN A 143 -46.97 -1.18 -22.38
CA ASN A 143 -48.15 -1.00 -23.23
C ASN A 143 -48.83 -2.32 -23.66
N ASN A 144 -48.11 -3.44 -23.62
CA ASN A 144 -48.60 -4.77 -24.02
C ASN A 144 -48.08 -5.85 -23.05
N THR A 145 -48.70 -7.03 -23.00
CA THR A 145 -48.13 -8.13 -22.21
C THR A 145 -46.76 -8.54 -22.76
N SER A 146 -45.73 -8.47 -21.93
CA SER A 146 -44.34 -8.77 -22.28
C SER A 146 -43.73 -9.71 -21.25
N SER A 147 -42.83 -10.61 -21.67
CA SER A 147 -42.08 -11.47 -20.73
C SER A 147 -40.99 -10.71 -19.97
N ASN A 148 -40.58 -9.54 -20.44
CA ASN A 148 -39.50 -8.74 -19.86
C ASN A 148 -39.80 -7.25 -19.89
N LEU A 149 -39.27 -6.52 -18.91
CA LEU A 149 -39.15 -5.07 -18.90
C LEU A 149 -37.73 -4.71 -19.33
N ILE A 150 -37.58 -3.90 -20.39
CA ILE A 150 -36.30 -3.68 -21.07
C ILE A 150 -35.90 -2.21 -21.03
N PHE A 151 -34.72 -1.94 -20.46
CA PHE A 151 -34.10 -0.62 -20.44
C PHE A 151 -32.81 -0.65 -21.27
N ASN A 152 -32.72 0.21 -22.28
CA ASN A 152 -31.51 0.40 -23.08
C ASN A 152 -30.56 1.32 -22.34
N ILE A 153 -29.29 0.93 -22.25
CA ILE A 153 -28.26 1.72 -21.58
C ILE A 153 -27.59 2.61 -22.62
N ILE A 154 -27.64 3.92 -22.41
CA ILE A 154 -27.22 4.91 -23.42
C ILE A 154 -25.90 5.58 -23.07
N SER A 155 -25.52 5.58 -21.80
CA SER A 155 -24.20 6.03 -21.35
C SER A 155 -23.87 5.53 -19.97
N ILE A 156 -22.57 5.42 -19.68
CA ILE A 156 -22.07 5.30 -18.31
C ILE A 156 -21.10 6.44 -17.99
N GLN A 157 -21.02 6.81 -16.72
CA GLN A 157 -20.10 7.82 -16.24
C GLN A 157 -19.44 7.34 -14.94
N LYS A 158 -18.11 7.27 -14.95
CA LYS A 158 -17.32 7.04 -13.74
C LYS A 158 -17.16 8.36 -12.98
N LYS A 159 -16.99 8.30 -11.67
CA LYS A 159 -16.78 9.50 -10.84
C LYS A 159 -15.55 10.29 -11.33
N GLY A 160 -15.76 11.54 -11.72
CA GLY A 160 -14.69 12.44 -12.20
C GLY A 160 -14.38 12.32 -13.70
N GLU A 161 -15.11 11.49 -14.45
CA GLU A 161 -14.95 11.32 -15.90
C GLU A 161 -16.14 11.88 -16.68
N GLU A 162 -15.97 12.11 -17.98
CA GLU A 162 -17.06 12.46 -18.89
C GLU A 162 -17.96 11.25 -19.19
N LYS A 163 -19.20 11.50 -19.63
CA LYS A 163 -20.13 10.42 -20.03
C LYS A 163 -19.58 9.67 -21.24
N ASN A 164 -19.41 8.36 -21.11
CA ASN A 164 -19.03 7.49 -22.21
C ASN A 164 -20.28 6.87 -22.85
N LYS A 165 -20.42 7.07 -24.17
CA LYS A 165 -21.53 6.57 -24.99
C LYS A 165 -21.13 5.39 -25.88
N ASP A 166 -19.87 4.96 -25.85
CA ASP A 166 -19.44 3.82 -26.65
C ASP A 166 -20.11 2.54 -26.14
N ILE A 167 -20.93 1.97 -27.02
CA ILE A 167 -21.83 0.86 -26.74
C ILE A 167 -21.06 -0.39 -26.29
N ILE A 168 -19.90 -0.63 -26.90
CA ILE A 168 -19.05 -1.78 -26.56
C ILE A 168 -18.33 -1.52 -25.25
N TYR A 169 -17.87 -0.29 -25.00
CA TYR A 169 -17.30 0.09 -23.72
C TYR A 169 -18.30 -0.12 -22.56
N ILE A 170 -19.53 0.39 -22.69
CA ILE A 170 -20.61 0.25 -21.70
C ILE A 170 -20.83 -1.22 -21.36
N THR A 171 -20.98 -2.05 -22.39
CA THR A 171 -21.22 -3.50 -22.24
C THR A 171 -20.10 -4.17 -21.44
N ASN A 172 -18.85 -3.86 -21.78
CA ASN A 172 -17.68 -4.46 -21.14
C ASN A 172 -17.52 -4.04 -19.68
N GLU A 173 -17.85 -2.79 -19.34
CA GLU A 173 -17.80 -2.34 -17.94
C GLU A 173 -18.87 -3.05 -17.10
N LEU A 174 -20.12 -3.08 -17.56
CA LEU A 174 -21.25 -3.59 -16.77
C LEU A 174 -21.34 -5.12 -16.70
N SER A 175 -20.93 -5.83 -17.74
CA SER A 175 -20.99 -7.31 -17.79
C SER A 175 -20.10 -8.00 -16.74
N GLN A 176 -19.11 -7.30 -16.18
CA GLN A 176 -18.28 -7.80 -15.08
C GLN A 176 -19.08 -8.04 -13.79
N PHE A 177 -20.16 -7.27 -13.59
CA PHE A 177 -20.98 -7.32 -12.40
C PHE A 177 -22.08 -8.38 -12.53
N ILE A 178 -22.81 -8.39 -13.66
CA ILE A 178 -23.92 -9.32 -13.92
C ILE A 178 -23.93 -9.67 -15.41
N TYR A 179 -23.59 -10.91 -15.77
CA TYR A 179 -23.52 -11.33 -17.19
C TYR A 179 -24.63 -12.30 -17.63
N GLN A 180 -25.26 -12.97 -16.68
CA GLN A 180 -26.33 -13.94 -16.91
C GLN A 180 -27.49 -13.59 -15.99
N TYR A 181 -28.68 -14.14 -16.27
CA TYR A 181 -29.84 -13.97 -15.40
C TYR A 181 -29.50 -14.40 -13.97
N ALA A 182 -29.59 -13.43 -13.07
CA ALA A 182 -29.53 -13.62 -11.63
C ALA A 182 -30.95 -13.52 -11.07
N ASN A 183 -31.27 -14.37 -10.09
CA ASN A 183 -32.52 -14.26 -9.37
C ASN A 183 -32.40 -13.11 -8.36
N ALA A 184 -33.36 -12.18 -8.37
CA ALA A 184 -33.46 -11.15 -7.35
C ALA A 184 -33.96 -11.74 -6.05
N SER A 185 -33.33 -11.35 -4.95
CA SER A 185 -33.86 -11.52 -3.60
C SER A 185 -35.04 -10.56 -3.38
N ASP A 186 -35.90 -10.85 -2.42
CA ASP A 186 -37.20 -10.16 -2.21
C ASP A 186 -37.11 -8.63 -2.07
N ASN A 187 -35.95 -8.09 -1.67
CA ASN A 187 -35.73 -6.65 -1.46
C ASN A 187 -34.81 -6.00 -2.52
N GLU A 188 -34.31 -6.76 -3.49
CA GLU A 188 -33.36 -6.24 -4.49
C GLU A 188 -34.05 -5.57 -5.67
N ILE A 189 -35.19 -6.11 -6.09
CA ILE A 189 -36.06 -5.50 -7.09
C ILE A 189 -37.48 -5.55 -6.56
N VAL A 190 -38.05 -4.39 -6.23
CA VAL A 190 -39.39 -4.27 -5.67
C VAL A 190 -40.31 -3.64 -6.71
N ILE A 191 -41.31 -4.41 -7.12
CA ILE A 191 -42.42 -4.00 -7.99
C ILE A 191 -43.71 -4.39 -7.29
N GLU A 192 -44.64 -3.46 -7.13
CA GLU A 192 -45.89 -3.73 -6.41
C GLU A 192 -46.70 -4.83 -7.12
N GLY A 193 -47.03 -5.89 -6.36
CA GLY A 193 -47.83 -7.03 -6.85
C GLY A 193 -47.07 -8.02 -7.73
N GLU A 194 -45.74 -7.90 -7.85
CA GLU A 194 -44.90 -8.86 -8.57
C GLU A 194 -43.86 -9.47 -7.63
N GLU A 195 -43.62 -10.78 -7.75
CA GLU A 195 -42.71 -11.52 -6.90
C GLU A 195 -41.75 -12.38 -7.75
N LYS A 196 -40.65 -12.84 -7.13
CA LYS A 196 -39.68 -13.77 -7.74
C LYS A 196 -39.17 -13.27 -9.09
N LEU A 197 -38.50 -12.12 -9.05
CA LEU A 197 -37.94 -11.48 -10.23
C LEU A 197 -36.54 -12.04 -10.54
N LYS A 198 -36.10 -11.84 -11.78
CA LYS A 198 -34.74 -12.09 -12.26
C LYS A 198 -34.27 -10.92 -13.12
N TYR A 199 -32.96 -10.73 -13.22
CA TYR A 199 -32.39 -9.61 -13.96
C TYR A 199 -31.04 -9.95 -14.58
N ASN A 200 -30.63 -9.21 -15.60
CA ASN A 200 -29.26 -9.21 -16.10
C ASN A 200 -28.93 -7.91 -16.85
N PHE A 201 -27.62 -7.65 -17.00
CA PHE A 201 -27.13 -6.84 -18.12
C PHE A 201 -26.98 -7.76 -19.34
N ALA A 202 -27.66 -7.43 -20.42
CA ALA A 202 -27.66 -8.19 -21.66
C ALA A 202 -27.01 -7.39 -22.78
N LEU A 203 -26.32 -8.09 -23.69
CA LEU A 203 -25.95 -7.56 -24.99
C LEU A 203 -26.89 -8.19 -26.02
N VAL A 204 -27.81 -7.40 -26.57
CA VAL A 204 -28.77 -7.87 -27.58
C VAL A 204 -28.50 -7.13 -28.87
N LEU A 205 -28.14 -7.87 -29.92
CA LEU A 205 -27.79 -7.30 -31.23
C LEU A 205 -26.73 -6.19 -31.13
N GLY A 206 -25.78 -6.31 -30.21
CA GLY A 206 -24.74 -5.28 -30.01
C GLY A 206 -25.16 -4.09 -29.14
N SER A 207 -26.38 -4.03 -28.60
CA SER A 207 -26.82 -2.96 -27.68
C SER A 207 -26.88 -3.42 -26.21
N PRO A 208 -26.33 -2.64 -25.25
CA PRO A 208 -26.38 -2.95 -23.82
C PRO A 208 -27.75 -2.63 -23.24
N MET A 209 -28.32 -3.60 -22.54
CA MET A 209 -29.65 -3.50 -21.93
C MET A 209 -29.62 -3.98 -20.49
N PHE A 210 -30.41 -3.35 -19.63
CA PHE A 210 -30.80 -3.90 -18.33
C PHE A 210 -32.20 -4.50 -18.46
N VAL A 211 -32.32 -5.80 -18.17
CA VAL A 211 -33.54 -6.57 -18.40
C VAL A 211 -34.04 -7.13 -17.08
N ILE A 212 -35.34 -6.98 -16.81
CA ILE A 212 -36.04 -7.56 -15.67
C ILE A 212 -37.10 -8.53 -16.18
N GLY A 213 -37.10 -9.76 -15.66
CA GLY A 213 -38.04 -10.82 -15.99
C GLY A 213 -38.64 -11.46 -14.74
N LYS A 214 -39.71 -12.26 -14.91
CA LYS A 214 -40.20 -13.17 -13.86
C LYS A 214 -39.42 -14.48 -13.88
N GLN A 215 -39.14 -15.08 -12.72
CA GLN A 215 -38.39 -16.34 -12.65
C GLN A 215 -39.08 -17.48 -13.40
N ASP A 216 -40.42 -17.55 -13.30
CA ASP A 216 -41.26 -18.51 -14.01
C ASP A 216 -41.44 -18.19 -15.51
N SER A 217 -40.89 -17.05 -15.96
CA SER A 217 -40.99 -16.54 -17.34
C SER A 217 -42.42 -16.23 -17.80
N SER A 218 -43.34 -16.05 -16.86
CA SER A 218 -44.67 -15.50 -17.15
C SER A 218 -44.57 -14.02 -17.56
N SER A 219 -45.64 -13.50 -18.18
CA SER A 219 -45.67 -12.12 -18.66
C SER A 219 -46.02 -11.11 -17.56
N PHE A 220 -45.47 -9.91 -17.71
CA PHE A 220 -45.96 -8.71 -17.05
C PHE A 220 -47.25 -8.24 -17.75
N GLU A 221 -48.23 -7.82 -16.95
CA GLU A 221 -49.47 -7.21 -17.44
C GLU A 221 -49.20 -5.86 -18.10
N ALA A 222 -50.13 -5.42 -18.96
CA ALA A 222 -50.08 -4.11 -19.57
C ALA A 222 -50.50 -3.03 -18.56
N LYS A 223 -49.52 -2.38 -17.93
CA LYS A 223 -49.67 -1.27 -16.97
C LYS A 223 -48.34 -0.57 -16.76
N GLU A 224 -48.38 0.56 -16.06
CA GLU A 224 -47.17 1.21 -15.58
C GLU A 224 -46.63 0.49 -14.33
N TYR A 225 -45.31 0.32 -14.30
CA TYR A 225 -44.58 -0.23 -13.16
C TYR A 225 -43.64 0.81 -12.59
N THR A 226 -43.71 1.05 -11.28
CA THR A 226 -42.63 1.68 -10.51
C THR A 226 -41.74 0.57 -9.97
N ILE A 227 -40.44 0.65 -10.26
CA ILE A 227 -39.46 -0.39 -9.98
C ILE A 227 -38.37 0.20 -9.09
N ASN A 228 -38.28 -0.26 -7.85
CA ASN A 228 -37.21 0.14 -6.94
C ASN A 228 -36.09 -0.91 -6.98
N ILE A 229 -34.87 -0.46 -7.25
CA ILE A 229 -33.68 -1.30 -7.40
C ILE A 229 -32.74 -1.04 -6.24
N ASN A 230 -32.27 -2.12 -5.62
CA ASN A 230 -31.25 -2.16 -4.59
C ASN A 230 -30.54 -3.53 -4.62
N ILE A 231 -29.91 -3.85 -5.74
CA ILE A 231 -29.24 -5.13 -5.98
C ILE A 231 -27.86 -5.11 -5.35
N GLU A 232 -27.52 -6.15 -4.58
CA GLU A 232 -26.22 -6.28 -3.93
C GLU A 232 -25.35 -7.31 -4.64
N ILE A 233 -24.16 -6.89 -5.07
CA ILE A 233 -23.23 -7.69 -5.87
C ILE A 233 -21.95 -7.85 -5.06
N SER A 234 -21.74 -9.02 -4.45
CA SER A 234 -20.50 -9.28 -3.70
C SER A 234 -19.28 -9.09 -4.60
N VAL A 235 -18.20 -8.49 -4.07
CA VAL A 235 -16.93 -8.35 -4.80
C VAL A 235 -16.34 -9.69 -5.22
N ASN A 236 -16.66 -10.77 -4.51
CA ASN A 236 -16.24 -12.14 -4.86
C ASN A 236 -16.95 -12.68 -6.10
N ASN A 237 -18.11 -12.13 -6.46
CA ASN A 237 -18.87 -12.51 -7.64
C ASN A 237 -18.52 -11.67 -8.87
N ILE A 238 -17.72 -10.61 -8.69
CA ILE A 238 -17.24 -9.78 -9.80
C ILE A 238 -16.32 -10.61 -10.66
N ARG A 239 -16.68 -10.68 -11.94
CA ARG A 239 -15.85 -11.32 -12.95
C ARG A 239 -14.80 -10.30 -13.38
N ASN A 240 -13.62 -10.39 -12.77
CA ASN A 240 -12.41 -9.61 -13.10
C ASN A 240 -11.86 -9.95 -14.50
N TYR A 241 -12.69 -9.89 -15.54
CA TYR A 241 -12.39 -10.30 -16.92
C TYR A 241 -11.79 -11.70 -17.10
N GLN A 242 -11.89 -12.57 -16.09
CA GLN A 242 -11.40 -13.95 -16.14
C GLN A 242 -12.13 -14.79 -17.20
N ASP A 243 -13.38 -14.43 -17.51
CA ASP A 243 -14.30 -15.29 -18.26
C ASP A 243 -14.94 -14.60 -19.48
N PHE A 244 -14.44 -13.45 -19.97
CA PHE A 244 -15.11 -12.76 -21.08
C PHE A 244 -14.24 -12.49 -22.30
N ILE A 245 -14.59 -13.24 -23.35
CA ILE A 245 -14.64 -12.73 -24.71
C ILE A 245 -16.03 -13.14 -25.27
N PHE A 246 -16.89 -12.17 -25.56
CA PHE A 246 -18.26 -12.42 -26.03
C PHE A 246 -18.26 -12.58 -27.56
N ILE A 247 -18.39 -13.81 -28.05
CA ILE A 247 -18.52 -14.07 -29.50
C ILE A 247 -19.99 -13.96 -29.87
N GLN A 248 -20.42 -12.80 -30.39
CA GLN A 248 -21.65 -12.72 -31.17
C GLN A 248 -21.33 -12.37 -32.63
N GLY A 249 -20.74 -13.34 -33.33
CA GLY A 249 -21.00 -13.51 -34.76
C GLY A 249 -22.39 -14.12 -34.92
N THR A 250 -23.16 -13.67 -35.91
CA THR A 250 -24.62 -13.81 -36.06
C THR A 250 -25.24 -15.21 -35.99
N ASN A 251 -24.54 -16.29 -35.63
CA ASN A 251 -25.13 -17.60 -35.36
C ASN A 251 -24.25 -18.57 -34.53
N ASP A 252 -23.05 -18.19 -34.06
CA ASP A 252 -22.11 -19.13 -33.43
C ASP A 252 -22.48 -19.48 -31.97
N THR A 253 -22.06 -20.65 -31.48
CA THR A 253 -22.29 -21.04 -30.07
C THR A 253 -21.10 -20.56 -29.25
N VAL A 254 -21.37 -19.78 -28.22
CA VAL A 254 -20.35 -19.25 -27.31
C VAL A 254 -19.64 -20.40 -26.59
N SER A 255 -18.33 -20.45 -26.78
CA SER A 255 -17.42 -21.14 -25.89
C SER A 255 -16.47 -20.09 -25.31
N PHE A 256 -16.15 -20.22 -24.02
CA PHE A 256 -15.34 -19.22 -23.31
C PHE A 256 -13.87 -19.30 -23.77
N ILE A 257 -13.22 -18.14 -23.89
CA ILE A 257 -11.76 -18.01 -23.96
C ILE A 257 -11.32 -17.26 -22.71
N LYS A 258 -10.44 -17.88 -21.93
CA LYS A 258 -9.92 -17.37 -20.65
C LYS A 258 -8.44 -17.05 -20.78
N ALA A 259 -8.01 -15.92 -20.22
CA ALA A 259 -6.61 -15.63 -20.03
C ALA A 259 -6.07 -16.44 -18.84
N ASN A 260 -5.00 -17.21 -19.06
CA ASN A 260 -4.31 -18.00 -18.07
C ASN A 260 -2.81 -17.65 -18.07
N ASN A 261 -2.13 -17.92 -16.96
CA ASN A 261 -0.68 -17.92 -16.92
C ASN A 261 -0.15 -19.30 -17.33
N LYS A 262 0.73 -19.36 -18.32
CA LYS A 262 1.50 -20.55 -18.65
C LYS A 262 2.96 -20.16 -18.81
N ASN A 263 3.81 -20.65 -17.91
CA ASN A 263 5.25 -20.37 -17.90
C ASN A 263 5.55 -18.87 -17.98
N GLU A 264 4.92 -18.07 -17.10
CA GLU A 264 5.13 -16.62 -16.97
C GLU A 264 4.63 -15.80 -18.17
N LYS A 265 3.84 -16.41 -19.06
CA LYS A 265 3.22 -15.75 -20.20
C LYS A 265 1.70 -15.81 -20.11
N ILE A 266 1.06 -14.75 -20.58
CA ILE A 266 -0.39 -14.73 -20.77
C ILE A 266 -0.73 -15.59 -21.97
N VAL A 267 -1.61 -16.57 -21.74
CA VAL A 267 -2.13 -17.46 -22.77
C VAL A 267 -3.65 -17.44 -22.73
N PHE A 268 -4.27 -17.07 -23.85
CA PHE A 268 -5.71 -17.12 -24.05
C PHE A 268 -6.10 -18.53 -24.48
N GLN A 269 -6.79 -19.24 -23.59
CA GLN A 269 -7.17 -20.64 -23.74
C GLN A 269 -8.68 -20.82 -23.79
N GLY A 270 -9.16 -21.68 -24.68
CA GLY A 270 -10.59 -21.93 -24.84
C GLY A 270 -10.86 -22.74 -26.07
N ASN A 271 -12.13 -22.85 -26.43
CA ASN A 271 -12.53 -23.34 -27.75
C ASN A 271 -13.61 -22.44 -28.33
N THR A 272 -13.94 -22.61 -29.60
CA THR A 272 -15.16 -22.07 -30.21
C THR A 272 -15.65 -23.00 -31.29
N LYS A 273 -16.96 -22.97 -31.56
CA LYS A 273 -17.60 -23.79 -32.59
C LYS A 273 -18.36 -22.90 -33.57
N SER A 274 -17.93 -22.90 -34.82
CA SER A 274 -18.63 -22.24 -35.93
C SER A 274 -19.95 -22.96 -36.23
N LYS A 275 -21.07 -22.24 -36.36
CA LYS A 275 -22.39 -22.85 -36.70
C LYS A 275 -22.82 -22.69 -38.15
N VAL A 276 -22.26 -21.70 -38.84
CA VAL A 276 -22.70 -21.32 -40.20
C VAL A 276 -21.60 -21.48 -41.24
N GLY A 277 -20.34 -21.50 -40.82
CA GLY A 277 -19.18 -21.59 -41.71
C GLY A 277 -18.86 -20.27 -42.37
N ASN A 278 -18.05 -19.43 -41.72
CA ASN A 278 -17.61 -18.10 -42.15
C ASN A 278 -16.33 -17.72 -41.39
N THR A 279 -15.66 -16.65 -41.81
CA THR A 279 -14.66 -15.95 -40.99
C THR A 279 -15.25 -15.63 -39.61
N ILE A 280 -14.60 -16.11 -38.55
CA ILE A 280 -15.04 -15.87 -37.17
C ILE A 280 -14.63 -14.45 -36.76
N PHE A 281 -15.59 -13.71 -36.20
CA PHE A 281 -15.35 -12.41 -35.55
C PHE A 281 -15.60 -12.54 -34.06
N ILE A 282 -14.59 -12.19 -33.28
CA ILE A 282 -14.67 -12.25 -31.83
C ILE A 282 -14.64 -10.83 -31.25
N ILE A 283 -15.68 -10.44 -30.52
CA ILE A 283 -15.81 -9.13 -29.86
C ILE A 283 -15.29 -9.22 -28.43
N PHE A 284 -14.33 -8.36 -28.08
CA PHE A 284 -13.76 -8.26 -26.73
C PHE A 284 -13.53 -6.80 -26.36
N ASN A 285 -13.29 -6.54 -25.06
CA ASN A 285 -12.82 -5.25 -24.59
C ASN A 285 -11.43 -4.95 -25.13
N ILE A 286 -11.36 -4.13 -26.18
CA ILE A 286 -10.12 -3.80 -26.87
C ILE A 286 -9.16 -3.03 -25.95
N SER A 287 -9.67 -2.17 -25.07
CA SER A 287 -8.87 -1.23 -24.27
C SER A 287 -7.89 -1.93 -23.35
N MET A 288 -8.23 -3.10 -22.80
CA MET A 288 -7.30 -3.87 -21.98
C MET A 288 -6.40 -4.78 -22.80
N LEU A 289 -6.91 -5.35 -23.90
CA LEU A 289 -6.13 -6.28 -24.72
C LEU A 289 -5.06 -5.56 -25.54
N GLU A 290 -5.18 -4.24 -25.76
CA GLU A 290 -4.13 -3.41 -26.37
C GLU A 290 -2.78 -3.52 -25.63
N ASN A 291 -2.79 -3.81 -24.33
CA ASN A 291 -1.57 -4.00 -23.54
C ASN A 291 -0.89 -5.35 -23.83
N TYR A 292 -1.64 -6.38 -24.22
CA TYR A 292 -1.16 -7.77 -24.32
C TYR A 292 -1.05 -8.29 -25.76
N LEU A 293 -1.84 -7.72 -26.66
CA LEU A 293 -1.97 -8.18 -28.04
C LEU A 293 -1.52 -7.07 -29.00
N ASP A 294 -0.95 -7.48 -30.12
CA ASP A 294 -0.63 -6.58 -31.22
C ASP A 294 -1.91 -6.32 -32.03
N ILE A 295 -2.61 -5.26 -31.64
CA ILE A 295 -3.89 -4.86 -32.21
C ILE A 295 -3.66 -3.87 -33.34
N LYS A 296 -4.11 -4.23 -34.54
CA LYS A 296 -4.07 -3.37 -35.74
C LYS A 296 -5.29 -2.46 -35.82
N THR A 297 -5.17 -1.30 -36.45
CA THR A 297 -6.28 -0.34 -36.57
C THR A 297 -6.91 -0.32 -37.96
N ASP A 298 -6.35 -1.07 -38.90
CA ASP A 298 -6.77 -1.19 -40.28
C ASP A 298 -6.81 -2.66 -40.72
N LYS A 299 -7.57 -2.92 -41.79
CA LYS A 299 -7.68 -4.25 -42.39
C LYS A 299 -6.64 -4.42 -43.49
N ASN A 300 -5.72 -5.36 -43.31
CA ASN A 300 -4.70 -5.68 -44.29
C ASN A 300 -4.33 -7.16 -44.19
N ASP A 301 -4.38 -7.88 -45.32
CA ASP A 301 -4.09 -9.31 -45.36
C ASP A 301 -2.63 -9.63 -44.97
N SER A 302 -1.71 -8.65 -45.06
CA SER A 302 -0.33 -8.81 -44.59
C SER A 302 -0.19 -8.88 -43.06
N TYR A 303 -1.24 -8.57 -42.30
CA TYR A 303 -1.22 -8.66 -40.83
C TYR A 303 -1.55 -10.05 -40.30
N TYR A 304 -2.03 -10.95 -41.15
CA TYR A 304 -2.25 -12.34 -40.76
C TYR A 304 -0.93 -13.01 -40.40
N ILE A 305 -0.95 -13.71 -39.28
CA ILE A 305 0.13 -14.58 -38.83
C ILE A 305 -0.38 -16.01 -38.76
N GLU A 306 0.48 -16.96 -39.14
CA GLU A 306 0.16 -18.37 -38.97
C GLU A 306 0.02 -18.69 -37.48
N ALA A 307 -1.10 -19.33 -37.13
CA ALA A 307 -1.42 -19.69 -35.78
C ALA A 307 -0.52 -20.81 -35.25
N ASN A 308 -0.01 -21.68 -36.13
CA ASN A 308 0.71 -22.89 -35.74
C ASN A 308 -0.09 -23.65 -34.67
N ASP A 309 0.53 -23.98 -33.53
CA ASP A 309 -0.10 -24.71 -32.43
C ASP A 309 -0.91 -23.80 -31.48
N MET A 310 -0.97 -22.49 -31.74
CA MET A 310 -1.67 -21.53 -30.88
C MET A 310 -3.18 -21.50 -31.14
N ILE A 311 -3.62 -21.80 -32.37
CA ILE A 311 -5.03 -21.99 -32.70
C ILE A 311 -5.12 -23.20 -33.62
N THR A 312 -5.73 -24.27 -33.14
CA THR A 312 -5.82 -25.54 -33.87
C THR A 312 -7.26 -25.85 -34.25
N SER A 313 -7.45 -26.40 -35.44
CA SER A 313 -8.74 -26.85 -35.93
C SER A 313 -8.91 -28.37 -35.80
N ASN A 314 -10.10 -28.83 -35.43
CA ASN A 314 -10.46 -30.26 -35.49
C ASN A 314 -10.54 -30.83 -36.93
N LYS A 315 -10.46 -29.98 -37.95
CA LYS A 315 -10.35 -30.36 -39.37
C LYS A 315 -8.90 -30.54 -39.82
N ASN A 316 -7.92 -30.32 -38.94
CA ASN A 316 -6.47 -30.40 -39.22
C ASN A 316 -6.01 -29.50 -40.38
N LYS A 317 -6.76 -28.44 -40.70
CA LYS A 317 -6.32 -27.39 -41.61
C LYS A 317 -5.52 -26.33 -40.84
N PRO A 318 -4.39 -25.84 -41.38
CA PRO A 318 -3.62 -24.80 -40.70
C PRO A 318 -4.39 -23.48 -40.66
N ILE A 319 -4.28 -22.78 -39.53
CA ILE A 319 -5.01 -21.54 -39.25
C ILE A 319 -4.08 -20.34 -39.34
N LYS A 320 -4.59 -19.21 -39.79
CA LYS A 320 -3.99 -17.88 -39.62
C LYS A 320 -4.97 -16.94 -38.93
N TYR A 321 -4.42 -15.99 -38.18
CA TYR A 321 -5.22 -15.00 -37.46
C TYR A 321 -4.55 -13.63 -37.47
N TYR A 322 -5.34 -12.60 -37.20
CA TYR A 322 -4.82 -11.32 -36.72
C TYR A 322 -5.87 -10.62 -35.86
N ILE A 323 -5.43 -9.63 -35.09
CA ILE A 323 -6.27 -8.90 -34.16
C ILE A 323 -6.37 -7.46 -34.62
N ARG A 324 -7.59 -6.94 -34.75
CA ARG A 324 -7.81 -5.55 -35.12
C ARG A 324 -8.86 -4.84 -34.29
N LYS A 325 -8.77 -3.52 -34.25
CA LYS A 325 -9.74 -2.57 -33.73
C LYS A 325 -10.42 -1.88 -34.90
N SER A 326 -11.73 -1.72 -34.85
CA SER A 326 -12.46 -0.79 -35.73
C SER A 326 -13.34 0.09 -34.89
N VAL A 327 -13.37 1.38 -35.23
CA VAL A 327 -14.38 2.29 -34.73
C VAL A 327 -15.36 2.49 -35.87
N ILE A 328 -16.61 2.12 -35.65
CA ILE A 328 -17.69 2.34 -36.60
C ILE A 328 -18.77 3.20 -35.99
N ASP A 329 -19.58 3.81 -36.85
CA ASP A 329 -20.73 4.58 -36.45
C ASP A 329 -21.89 3.66 -36.01
N GLY A 330 -22.60 4.06 -34.95
CA GLY A 330 -23.74 3.34 -34.38
C GLY A 330 -24.92 3.11 -35.33
N THR A 331 -24.94 3.75 -36.50
CA THR A 331 -25.93 3.55 -37.56
C THR A 331 -26.12 2.09 -37.97
N GLU A 332 -25.11 1.23 -37.82
CA GLU A 332 -25.25 -0.20 -38.10
C GLU A 332 -26.27 -0.90 -37.17
N LEU A 333 -26.53 -0.36 -35.98
CA LEU A 333 -27.62 -0.81 -35.10
C LEU A 333 -28.95 -0.17 -35.47
N SER A 334 -28.96 1.15 -35.61
CA SER A 334 -30.11 1.95 -36.00
C SER A 334 -29.64 3.38 -36.30
N GLU A 335 -30.29 4.06 -37.25
CA GLU A 335 -30.01 5.48 -37.57
C GLU A 335 -30.03 6.41 -36.34
N LYS A 336 -30.76 6.03 -35.29
CA LYS A 336 -30.88 6.76 -34.02
C LYS A 336 -29.59 6.83 -33.23
N TYR A 337 -28.68 5.88 -33.45
CA TYR A 337 -27.36 5.82 -32.85
C TYR A 337 -26.28 6.45 -33.76
N SER A 338 -26.67 7.23 -34.76
CA SER A 338 -25.71 7.98 -35.57
C SER A 338 -24.81 8.86 -34.72
N ASN A 339 -23.56 9.03 -35.13
CA ASN A 339 -22.51 9.76 -34.43
C ASN A 339 -22.11 9.20 -33.05
N ILE A 340 -22.65 8.04 -32.65
CA ILE A 340 -22.15 7.28 -31.50
C ILE A 340 -21.12 6.28 -31.99
N ASN A 341 -19.91 6.36 -31.44
CA ASN A 341 -18.87 5.41 -31.75
C ASN A 341 -19.21 4.02 -31.17
N MET A 342 -19.00 2.99 -31.98
CA MET A 342 -18.93 1.61 -31.52
C MET A 342 -17.52 1.08 -31.79
N THR A 343 -16.74 0.90 -30.71
CA THR A 343 -15.37 0.40 -30.82
C THR A 343 -15.35 -1.12 -30.70
N PHE A 344 -15.18 -1.81 -31.84
CA PHE A 344 -15.08 -3.26 -31.89
C PHE A 344 -13.63 -3.73 -31.91
N GLY A 345 -13.32 -4.71 -31.06
CA GLY A 345 -12.20 -5.62 -31.27
C GLY A 345 -12.61 -6.83 -32.11
N TYR A 346 -11.74 -7.26 -33.01
CA TYR A 346 -11.92 -8.45 -33.83
C TYR A 346 -10.68 -9.33 -33.70
N LEU A 347 -10.87 -10.60 -33.35
CA LEU A 347 -9.96 -11.67 -33.73
C LEU A 347 -10.50 -12.26 -35.03
N GLU A 348 -9.84 -11.97 -36.16
CA GLU A 348 -10.21 -12.52 -37.47
C GLU A 348 -9.41 -13.80 -37.72
N ILE A 349 -10.11 -14.92 -37.99
CA ILE A 349 -9.51 -16.25 -38.14
C ILE A 349 -9.94 -16.90 -39.45
N LYS A 350 -8.98 -17.45 -40.21
CA LYS A 350 -9.20 -18.19 -41.45
C LYS A 350 -8.24 -19.36 -41.57
N HIS A 351 -8.48 -20.25 -42.52
CA HIS A 351 -7.47 -21.21 -42.96
C HIS A 351 -6.33 -20.50 -43.69
N THR A 352 -5.12 -21.06 -43.63
CA THR A 352 -3.95 -20.46 -44.31
C THR A 352 -4.12 -20.39 -45.83
N ASP A 353 -4.94 -21.28 -46.40
CA ASP A 353 -5.35 -21.31 -47.81
C ASP A 353 -6.46 -20.29 -48.18
N ASP A 354 -6.76 -19.34 -47.29
CA ASP A 354 -7.78 -18.31 -47.42
C ASP A 354 -9.24 -18.82 -47.43
N THR A 355 -9.46 -20.10 -47.15
CA THR A 355 -10.82 -20.61 -46.94
C THR A 355 -11.37 -20.22 -45.57
N ASP A 356 -12.69 -19.98 -45.52
CA ASP A 356 -13.40 -19.71 -44.27
C ASP A 356 -13.41 -20.91 -43.33
N ILE A 357 -13.57 -20.66 -42.04
CA ILE A 357 -13.80 -21.70 -41.04
C ILE A 357 -15.10 -22.42 -41.38
N GLU A 358 -15.07 -23.74 -41.46
CA GLU A 358 -16.22 -24.54 -41.89
C GLU A 358 -17.32 -24.57 -40.84
N LYS A 359 -18.54 -24.90 -41.27
CA LYS A 359 -19.63 -25.17 -40.34
C LYS A 359 -19.28 -26.35 -39.43
N ASP A 360 -19.65 -26.22 -38.16
CA ASP A 360 -19.39 -27.16 -37.06
C ASP A 360 -17.90 -27.42 -36.76
N GLU A 361 -17.00 -26.65 -37.38
CA GLU A 361 -15.57 -26.67 -37.09
C GLU A 361 -15.30 -26.13 -35.68
N ILE A 362 -14.45 -26.85 -34.95
CA ILE A 362 -14.04 -26.51 -33.59
C ILE A 362 -12.62 -25.98 -33.65
N LEU A 363 -12.45 -24.73 -33.23
CA LEU A 363 -11.13 -24.16 -32.99
C LEU A 363 -10.79 -24.26 -31.51
N SER A 364 -9.58 -24.69 -31.20
CA SER A 364 -9.03 -24.69 -29.84
C SER A 364 -7.96 -23.62 -29.75
N PHE A 365 -8.04 -22.78 -28.72
CA PHE A 365 -7.13 -21.67 -28.47
C PHE A 365 -6.12 -22.04 -27.40
N ASN A 366 -4.86 -21.70 -27.67
CA ASN A 366 -3.74 -21.67 -26.75
C ASN A 366 -2.82 -20.49 -27.16
N LEU A 367 -3.46 -19.33 -27.38
CA LEU A 367 -2.86 -18.14 -27.98
C LEU A 367 -2.00 -17.41 -26.95
N THR A 368 -0.69 -17.36 -27.17
CA THR A 368 0.23 -16.60 -26.31
C THR A 368 0.18 -15.12 -26.66
N ALA A 369 0.11 -14.25 -25.66
CA ALA A 369 0.17 -12.81 -25.82
C ALA A 369 1.44 -12.38 -26.59
N GLN A 370 1.29 -11.48 -27.56
CA GLN A 370 2.37 -11.07 -28.47
C GLN A 370 3.22 -9.94 -27.90
N LYS A 371 2.61 -9.07 -27.08
CA LYS A 371 3.33 -8.06 -26.32
C LYS A 371 3.76 -8.73 -25.02
N ASN A 372 5.06 -8.98 -24.87
CA ASN A 372 5.64 -9.42 -23.60
C ASN A 372 5.48 -8.27 -22.59
N VAL A 373 4.35 -8.23 -21.90
CA VAL A 373 4.26 -7.48 -20.66
C VAL A 373 4.83 -8.41 -19.60
N ASP A 374 5.92 -7.99 -18.96
CA ASP A 374 6.43 -8.68 -17.78
C ASP A 374 5.27 -8.79 -16.80
N VAL A 375 4.80 -10.00 -16.57
CA VAL A 375 3.73 -10.21 -15.61
C VAL A 375 4.36 -10.05 -14.24
N GLU A 376 3.84 -9.09 -13.48
CA GLU A 376 4.15 -8.96 -12.07
C GLU A 376 3.84 -10.30 -11.36
N LYS A 377 4.90 -10.96 -10.90
CA LYS A 377 4.83 -12.27 -10.28
C LYS A 377 4.16 -12.11 -8.91
N ILE A 378 2.90 -12.54 -8.79
CA ILE A 378 2.30 -12.77 -7.47
C ILE A 378 2.75 -14.16 -7.03
N GLU A 379 3.90 -14.23 -6.38
CA GLU A 379 4.26 -15.43 -5.62
C GLU A 379 3.28 -15.55 -4.45
N LYS A 380 2.50 -16.64 -4.40
CA LYS A 380 2.00 -17.13 -3.12
C LYS A 380 3.22 -17.65 -2.38
N GLU A 381 3.79 -16.78 -1.55
CA GLU A 381 4.99 -17.08 -0.77
C GLU A 381 4.80 -18.36 0.05
N LYS A 382 5.57 -19.39 -0.30
CA LYS A 382 5.48 -20.73 0.30
C LYS A 382 5.91 -20.76 1.76
N ASN A 383 6.51 -19.68 2.27
CA ASN A 383 6.92 -19.55 3.67
C ASN A 383 6.68 -18.10 4.20
N ILE A 384 6.33 -17.99 5.49
CA ILE A 384 6.03 -16.74 6.18
C ILE A 384 7.26 -15.80 6.26
N GLN A 385 8.46 -16.37 6.36
CA GLN A 385 9.72 -15.64 6.44
C GLN A 385 10.03 -14.84 5.15
N ASN A 386 9.85 -15.45 3.98
CA ASN A 386 10.05 -14.81 2.68
C ASN A 386 9.02 -13.69 2.45
N ALA A 387 7.76 -13.91 2.85
CA ALA A 387 6.73 -12.88 2.78
C ALA A 387 7.09 -11.65 3.64
N ILE A 388 7.68 -11.86 4.82
CA ILE A 388 8.18 -10.78 5.69
C ILE A 388 9.37 -10.07 5.06
N GLU A 389 10.31 -10.82 4.46
CA GLU A 389 11.51 -10.26 3.83
C GLU A 389 11.18 -9.39 2.60
N ILE A 390 10.23 -9.82 1.77
CA ILE A 390 9.76 -9.04 0.60
C ILE A 390 8.96 -7.81 1.03
N LEU A 391 8.12 -7.93 2.06
CA LEU A 391 7.39 -6.78 2.62
C LEU A 391 8.38 -5.73 3.13
N ASN A 392 9.43 -6.16 3.83
CA ASN A 392 10.49 -5.29 4.29
C ASN A 392 11.26 -4.66 3.12
N SER A 393 11.57 -5.41 2.06
CA SER A 393 12.24 -4.85 0.87
C SER A 393 11.37 -3.78 0.21
N LYS A 394 10.07 -4.04 0.01
CA LYS A 394 9.15 -3.07 -0.60
C LYS A 394 8.98 -1.82 0.26
N ILE A 395 8.95 -1.95 1.59
CA ILE A 395 8.96 -0.80 2.50
C ILE A 395 10.25 0.00 2.34
N ILE A 396 11.40 -0.66 2.25
CA ILE A 396 12.70 -0.01 2.04
C ILE A 396 12.74 0.70 0.68
N ASP A 397 12.22 0.09 -0.38
CA ASP A 397 12.16 0.68 -1.72
C ASP A 397 11.25 1.92 -1.75
N ILE A 398 10.12 1.90 -1.03
CA ILE A 398 9.23 3.06 -0.85
C ILE A 398 9.95 4.18 -0.08
N LEU A 399 10.70 3.85 0.97
CA LEU A 399 11.48 4.83 1.73
C LEU A 399 12.60 5.46 0.86
N ASN A 400 13.29 4.66 0.05
CA ASN A 400 14.29 5.13 -0.89
C ASN A 400 13.68 6.03 -1.99
N TYR A 401 12.51 5.65 -2.53
CA TYR A 401 11.77 6.40 -3.54
C TYR A 401 11.31 7.78 -3.03
N LEU A 402 10.97 7.89 -1.74
CA LEU A 402 10.60 9.14 -1.09
C LEU A 402 11.80 10.06 -0.75
N GLY A 403 13.03 9.70 -1.16
CA GLY A 403 14.24 10.44 -0.80
C GLY A 403 14.58 10.36 0.69
N LEU A 404 13.91 9.45 1.41
CA LEU A 404 14.10 9.14 2.81
C LEU A 404 15.12 8.00 2.90
N ASN A 405 16.33 8.24 2.39
CA ASN A 405 17.48 7.36 2.60
C ASN A 405 17.87 7.41 4.08
N PHE A 406 17.14 6.68 4.91
CA PHE A 406 17.48 6.44 6.30
C PHE A 406 18.39 5.22 6.37
N GLU A 407 19.68 5.43 6.53
CA GLU A 407 20.52 4.35 7.05
C GLU A 407 20.23 4.28 8.57
N GLU A 408 19.48 3.25 9.00
CA GLU A 408 19.65 2.79 10.37
C GLU A 408 21.10 2.33 10.49
N PRO A 409 21.89 2.84 11.44
CA PRO A 409 23.29 2.48 11.55
C PRO A 409 23.43 0.96 11.76
N GLN A 410 23.74 0.23 10.69
CA GLN A 410 23.95 -1.21 10.78
C GLN A 410 25.29 -1.49 11.46
N ALA A 411 25.35 -2.52 12.29
CA ALA A 411 26.55 -2.92 12.99
C ALA A 411 27.76 -3.03 12.04
N GLY A 412 28.88 -2.41 12.43
CA GLY A 412 30.10 -2.35 11.62
C GLY A 412 30.14 -1.20 10.60
N THR A 413 29.07 -0.43 10.44
CA THR A 413 29.07 0.77 9.57
C THR A 413 29.96 1.86 10.16
N ILE A 414 30.80 2.46 9.30
CA ILE A 414 31.70 3.56 9.65
C ILE A 414 31.26 4.81 8.88
N PHE A 415 30.92 5.87 9.60
CA PHE A 415 30.58 7.17 9.02
C PHE A 415 31.74 8.15 9.20
N THR A 416 31.87 9.07 8.23
CA THR A 416 32.84 10.16 8.29
C THR A 416 32.14 11.49 8.57
N PHE A 417 32.92 12.52 8.84
CA PHE A 417 32.43 13.85 9.18
C PHE A 417 32.77 14.87 8.09
N GLU A 418 31.93 15.89 8.00
CA GLU A 418 32.19 17.07 7.19
C GLU A 418 32.06 18.36 8.02
N LYS A 419 32.84 19.36 7.66
CA LYS A 419 32.75 20.72 8.21
C LYS A 419 31.46 21.37 7.76
N THR A 420 30.78 22.05 8.67
CA THR A 420 29.46 22.62 8.40
C THR A 420 29.21 23.90 9.18
N SER A 421 28.01 24.46 9.04
CA SER A 421 27.49 25.52 9.88
C SER A 421 26.11 25.16 10.42
N LEU A 422 25.78 25.70 11.58
CA LEU A 422 24.53 25.43 12.28
C LEU A 422 24.06 26.69 13.00
N THR A 423 22.77 26.97 12.93
CA THR A 423 22.12 28.01 13.73
C THR A 423 21.56 27.38 15.00
N LEU A 424 22.04 27.82 16.16
CA LEU A 424 21.51 27.44 17.47
C LEU A 424 20.51 28.49 17.95
N GLU A 425 19.34 28.06 18.38
CA GLU A 425 18.39 28.92 19.08
C GLU A 425 18.56 28.77 20.59
N VAL A 426 18.84 29.88 21.28
CA VAL A 426 19.00 29.97 22.74
C VAL A 426 18.00 31.01 23.25
N GLY A 427 16.80 30.56 23.61
CA GLY A 427 15.71 31.47 23.97
C GLY A 427 15.26 32.31 22.78
N ASP A 428 15.30 33.64 22.91
CA ASP A 428 14.94 34.58 21.84
C ASP A 428 16.14 34.99 20.95
N GLU A 429 17.34 34.45 21.23
CA GLU A 429 18.56 34.76 20.49
C GLU A 429 18.99 33.57 19.61
N SER A 430 19.50 33.87 18.41
CA SER A 430 20.08 32.87 17.51
C SER A 430 21.58 33.12 17.34
N THR A 431 22.37 32.04 17.45
CA THR A 431 23.82 32.06 17.28
C THR A 431 24.23 31.13 16.14
N ASN A 432 24.95 31.65 15.16
CA ASN A 432 25.52 30.84 14.09
C ASN A 432 26.89 30.31 14.49
N ILE A 433 27.06 29.00 14.42
CA ILE A 433 28.33 28.31 14.65
C ILE A 433 28.80 27.72 13.33
N ASN A 434 30.10 27.76 13.08
CA ASN A 434 30.73 27.18 11.89
C ASN A 434 31.90 26.27 12.31
N ALA A 435 32.65 25.76 11.33
CA ALA A 435 33.77 24.86 11.59
C ALA A 435 35.12 25.59 11.73
N ASP A 436 35.17 26.90 11.96
CA ASP A 436 36.39 27.71 11.80
C ASP A 436 37.52 27.30 12.77
N ILE A 437 37.16 26.84 13.98
CA ILE A 437 38.15 26.37 14.95
C ILE A 437 38.65 24.95 14.65
N ILE A 438 38.04 24.23 13.70
CA ILE A 438 38.34 22.82 13.41
C ILE A 438 39.25 22.76 12.19
N LYS A 439 40.49 22.30 12.36
CA LYS A 439 41.50 22.25 11.30
C LYS A 439 41.39 20.96 10.48
N ASP A 440 41.39 19.81 11.13
CA ASP A 440 41.37 18.49 10.47
C ASP A 440 40.43 17.51 11.18
N ILE A 441 39.66 16.75 10.40
CA ILE A 441 38.72 15.69 10.84
C ILE A 441 38.87 14.41 10.01
N THR A 442 39.89 14.32 9.16
CA THR A 442 40.05 13.22 8.19
C THR A 442 40.18 11.86 8.87
N ASN A 443 40.74 11.85 10.08
CA ASN A 443 40.91 10.64 10.89
C ASN A 443 39.78 10.41 11.90
N LEU A 444 38.74 11.25 11.92
CA LEU A 444 37.60 11.11 12.82
C LEU A 444 36.51 10.25 12.17
N SER A 445 36.00 9.29 12.92
CA SER A 445 34.95 8.37 12.45
C SER A 445 33.91 8.12 13.53
N LEU A 446 32.68 7.84 13.08
CA LEU A 446 31.59 7.34 13.90
C LEU A 446 31.34 5.88 13.55
N ILE A 447 31.35 5.01 14.56
CA ILE A 447 31.25 3.56 14.38
C ILE A 447 29.94 3.09 15.01
N ALA A 448 29.14 2.37 14.23
CA ALA A 448 27.97 1.66 14.73
C ALA A 448 28.36 0.28 15.28
N ASN A 449 28.04 0.01 16.54
CA ASN A 449 28.36 -1.24 17.21
C ASN A 449 27.20 -2.25 17.12
N GLU A 450 27.49 -3.52 17.42
CA GLU A 450 26.49 -4.62 17.40
C GLU A 450 25.33 -4.42 18.40
N ASP A 451 25.58 -3.71 19.51
CA ASP A 451 24.55 -3.39 20.51
C ASP A 451 23.66 -2.19 20.10
N GLY A 452 23.89 -1.61 18.92
CA GLY A 452 23.20 -0.43 18.40
C GLY A 452 23.72 0.90 18.97
N SER A 453 24.78 0.89 19.78
CA SER A 453 25.45 2.11 20.23
C SER A 453 26.30 2.73 19.12
N LEU A 454 26.55 4.04 19.21
CA LEU A 454 27.44 4.76 18.30
C LEU A 454 28.64 5.33 19.06
N ASN A 455 29.84 5.10 18.54
CA ASN A 455 31.07 5.57 19.16
C ASN A 455 31.92 6.42 18.22
N LEU A 456 32.51 7.49 18.75
CA LEU A 456 33.55 8.27 18.09
C LEU A 456 34.91 7.61 18.26
N LYS A 457 35.64 7.47 17.15
CA LYS A 457 36.99 6.89 17.13
C LYS A 457 37.89 7.65 16.17
N GLY A 458 39.17 7.74 16.53
CA GLY A 458 40.21 8.35 15.71
C GLY A 458 40.63 9.70 16.26
N SER A 459 40.90 10.69 15.41
CA SER A 459 41.40 11.99 15.89
C SER A 459 40.92 13.17 15.07
N PHE A 460 40.94 14.34 15.71
CA PHE A 460 40.70 15.63 15.05
C PHE A 460 41.63 16.71 15.61
N GLU A 461 41.83 17.77 14.84
CA GLU A 461 42.69 18.90 15.18
C GLU A 461 41.87 20.20 15.27
N ILE A 462 42.14 21.02 16.30
CA ILE A 462 41.57 22.35 16.46
C ILE A 462 42.66 23.43 16.43
N SER A 463 42.30 24.63 15.96
CA SER A 463 43.22 25.76 15.75
C SER A 463 43.09 26.86 16.81
N ASN A 464 41.90 27.08 17.37
CA ASN A 464 41.58 28.21 18.25
C ASN A 464 40.55 27.84 19.33
N GLU A 465 40.57 28.56 20.46
CA GLU A 465 39.53 28.47 21.48
C GLU A 465 38.19 28.94 20.91
N GLY A 466 37.09 28.38 21.41
CA GLY A 466 35.73 28.73 20.99
C GLY A 466 34.85 27.51 20.71
N MET A 467 33.88 27.69 19.82
CA MET A 467 32.91 26.66 19.41
C MET A 467 33.07 26.35 17.92
N GLY A 468 33.09 25.06 17.58
CA GLY A 468 33.12 24.57 16.21
C GLY A 468 32.03 23.53 15.97
N VAL A 469 31.55 23.39 14.73
CA VAL A 469 30.56 22.36 14.38
C VAL A 469 30.98 21.53 13.17
N ILE A 470 30.80 20.22 13.31
CA ILE A 470 30.88 19.23 12.22
C ILE A 470 29.62 18.38 12.24
N ARG A 471 29.30 17.74 11.11
CA ARG A 471 28.20 16.79 11.03
C ARG A 471 28.63 15.50 10.39
N VAL A 472 27.91 14.43 10.69
CA VAL A 472 28.04 13.18 9.93
C VAL A 472 27.69 13.45 8.46
N ASN A 473 28.47 12.91 7.54
CA ASN A 473 28.32 13.15 6.10
C ASN A 473 27.08 12.49 5.46
N LYS A 474 26.20 11.90 6.27
CA LYS A 474 24.96 11.24 5.89
C LYS A 474 23.86 11.53 6.90
N LYS A 475 22.61 11.43 6.46
CA LYS A 475 21.45 11.42 7.35
C LYS A 475 21.39 10.09 8.11
N LEU A 476 21.01 10.15 9.37
CA LEU A 476 20.88 9.00 10.26
C LEU A 476 19.47 9.01 10.87
N LYS A 477 18.94 7.83 11.19
CA LYS A 477 17.71 7.71 11.98
C LYS A 477 18.07 7.42 13.44
N LEU A 478 17.93 8.40 14.33
CA LEU A 478 18.32 8.30 15.73
C LEU A 478 17.23 8.78 16.67
N TYR A 479 17.15 8.17 17.85
CA TYR A 479 16.34 8.71 18.94
C TYR A 479 17.16 9.75 19.70
N LYS A 480 16.91 11.04 19.48
CA LYS A 480 17.68 12.16 20.06
C LYS A 480 17.90 12.08 21.57
N ARG A 481 16.95 11.50 22.32
CA ARG A 481 17.03 11.30 23.78
C ARG A 481 18.20 10.39 24.18
N LYS A 482 18.60 9.45 23.32
CA LYS A 482 19.65 8.45 23.58
C LYS A 482 21.08 8.96 23.34
N LEU A 483 21.23 10.23 22.94
CA LEU A 483 22.55 10.85 22.74
C LEU A 483 23.25 11.10 24.08
N VAL A 484 24.57 11.00 24.08
CA VAL A 484 25.43 11.31 25.22
C VAL A 484 26.18 12.60 24.91
N GLY A 485 26.07 13.61 25.77
CA GLY A 485 27.01 14.73 25.76
C GLY A 485 28.32 14.27 26.41
N VAL A 486 29.48 14.59 25.83
CA VAL A 486 30.76 14.07 26.31
C VAL A 486 31.72 15.19 26.70
N ILE A 487 32.30 15.08 27.89
CA ILE A 487 33.45 15.83 28.32
C ILE A 487 34.68 14.92 28.19
N TYR A 488 35.60 15.32 27.32
CA TYR A 488 36.80 14.54 27.06
C TYR A 488 38.03 15.44 27.18
N LYS A 489 38.91 15.15 28.15
CA LYS A 489 40.07 15.99 28.46
C LYS A 489 39.63 17.45 28.70
N GLU A 490 40.03 18.37 27.84
CA GLU A 490 39.77 19.82 27.95
C GLU A 490 38.65 20.33 27.05
N ILE A 491 37.98 19.44 26.31
CA ILE A 491 36.92 19.78 25.36
C ILE A 491 35.58 19.20 25.79
N GLN A 492 34.51 19.86 25.34
CA GLN A 492 33.15 19.33 25.41
C GLN A 492 32.68 19.02 23.99
N ILE A 493 32.17 17.82 23.78
CA ILE A 493 31.56 17.35 22.54
C ILE A 493 30.07 17.21 22.82
N ILE A 494 29.30 18.12 22.25
CA ILE A 494 27.85 18.15 22.36
C ILE A 494 27.27 17.51 21.11
N CYS A 495 26.48 16.45 21.30
CA CYS A 495 25.78 15.78 20.22
C CYS A 495 24.38 16.38 20.06
N LEU A 496 24.10 16.93 18.88
CA LEU A 496 22.79 17.47 18.52
C LEU A 496 22.24 16.70 17.33
N TYR A 497 20.97 16.31 17.40
CA TYR A 497 20.27 15.68 16.28
C TYR A 497 19.16 16.58 15.78
N GLN A 498 19.31 17.06 14.56
CA GLN A 498 18.44 18.02 13.91
C GLN A 498 18.43 17.76 12.40
N ASP A 499 17.28 17.93 11.74
CA ASP A 499 17.13 17.75 10.28
C ASP A 499 17.69 16.40 9.77
N ASP A 500 17.51 15.36 10.59
CA ASP A 500 18.03 13.99 10.41
C ASP A 500 19.55 13.86 10.34
N TYR A 501 20.30 14.90 10.69
CA TYR A 501 21.75 14.87 10.83
C TYR A 501 22.19 14.81 12.29
N LEU A 502 23.27 14.06 12.54
CA LEU A 502 24.00 14.12 13.80
C LEU A 502 25.12 15.16 13.69
N TYR A 503 25.02 16.21 14.48
CA TYR A 503 26.01 17.27 14.63
C TYR A 503 26.85 17.04 15.89
N LEU A 504 28.14 17.30 15.78
CA LEU A 504 29.04 17.43 16.92
C LEU A 504 29.45 18.89 17.05
N ILE A 505 29.03 19.50 18.14
CA ILE A 505 29.46 20.83 18.54
C ILE A 505 30.62 20.66 19.51
N ILE A 506 31.80 21.12 19.10
CA ILE A 506 33.04 21.02 19.86
C ILE A 506 33.29 22.35 20.53
N MET A 507 33.32 22.36 21.87
CA MET A 507 33.66 23.52 22.66
C MET A 507 35.05 23.35 23.27
N ALA A 508 35.96 24.26 22.94
CA ALA A 508 37.32 24.31 23.46
C ALA A 508 37.51 25.60 24.27
N ASN A 509 37.49 25.49 25.60
CA ASN A 509 37.62 26.65 26.50
C ASN A 509 39.09 27.02 26.79
N LYS A 510 40.00 26.08 26.58
CA LYS A 510 41.44 26.26 26.76
C LYS A 510 42.18 25.25 25.88
N ILE A 511 43.13 25.68 25.05
CA ILE A 511 43.90 24.78 24.18
C ILE A 511 45.27 24.52 24.80
N GLN A 512 45.46 23.39 25.48
CA GLN A 512 46.80 22.87 25.79
C GLN A 512 47.28 21.86 24.75
N ASN A 513 46.35 21.19 24.07
CA ASN A 513 46.62 20.26 22.98
C ASN A 513 45.84 20.68 21.73
N THR A 514 46.47 20.66 20.56
CA THR A 514 45.80 20.95 19.29
C THR A 514 45.20 19.71 18.64
N ILE A 515 45.71 18.52 18.95
CA ILE A 515 45.26 17.22 18.43
C ILE A 515 44.59 16.42 19.54
N PHE A 516 43.39 15.90 19.27
CA PHE A 516 42.61 15.11 20.21
C PHE A 516 42.40 13.69 19.67
N ASP A 517 43.12 12.73 20.24
CA ASP A 517 42.93 11.30 19.97
C ASP A 517 41.83 10.71 20.86
N LEU A 518 40.84 10.07 20.23
CA LEU A 518 39.65 9.48 20.86
C LEU A 518 39.76 7.94 20.88
N GLU A 519 39.84 7.38 22.09
CA GLU A 519 40.01 5.94 22.35
C GLU A 519 38.68 5.14 22.31
N ASN A 520 37.77 5.46 21.37
CA ASN A 520 36.42 4.87 21.25
C ASN A 520 35.39 5.38 22.28
N ILE A 521 34.91 6.59 22.07
CA ILE A 521 33.98 7.29 22.98
C ILE A 521 32.54 7.03 22.55
N LYS A 522 31.72 6.41 23.42
CA LYS A 522 30.29 6.24 23.19
C LYS A 522 29.55 7.59 23.22
N ILE A 523 28.80 7.89 22.17
CA ILE A 523 27.98 9.11 22.04
C ILE A 523 26.48 8.85 21.83
N TYR A 524 26.09 7.59 21.71
CA TYR A 524 24.69 7.16 21.61
C TYR A 524 24.55 5.79 22.29
N ASP A 525 23.58 5.65 23.19
CA ASP A 525 23.31 4.38 23.89
C ASP A 525 21.95 3.82 23.51
N ASN A 526 21.90 2.58 23.00
CA ASN A 526 20.65 1.99 22.56
C ASN A 526 19.77 1.50 23.74
N ASN A 527 20.37 1.17 24.89
CA ASN A 527 19.68 0.56 26.01
C ASN A 527 19.19 1.61 27.02
N ILE A 528 19.83 2.78 27.07
CA ILE A 528 19.49 3.86 28.01
C ILE A 528 18.85 5.02 27.25
N ILE A 529 17.66 5.44 27.67
CA ILE A 529 16.86 6.47 26.98
C ILE A 529 17.43 7.85 27.17
N CYS A 530 18.04 8.15 28.31
CA CYS A 530 18.81 9.37 28.56
C CYS A 530 20.07 8.98 29.34
N PRO A 531 21.16 8.63 28.63
CA PRO A 531 22.41 8.20 29.25
C PRO A 531 23.20 9.38 29.84
N ILE A 532 24.03 9.08 30.83
CA ILE A 532 24.98 10.03 31.42
C ILE A 532 26.35 10.00 30.71
N ASP A 533 27.14 11.05 30.91
CA ASP A 533 28.54 11.08 30.50
C ASP A 533 29.45 10.29 31.45
N PHE A 534 29.72 9.04 31.11
CA PHE A 534 30.67 8.21 31.88
C PHE A 534 32.12 8.72 31.83
N ASN A 535 32.51 9.55 30.86
CA ASN A 535 33.87 10.12 30.85
C ASN A 535 34.01 11.19 31.94
N TYR A 536 33.00 12.05 32.10
CA TYR A 536 32.96 13.00 33.21
C TYR A 536 32.97 12.32 34.59
N ILE A 537 32.25 11.19 34.74
CA ILE A 537 32.28 10.38 35.96
C ILE A 537 33.70 9.92 36.29
N LYS A 538 34.43 9.38 35.30
CA LYS A 538 35.82 8.96 35.48
C LYS A 538 36.72 10.12 35.90
N LEU A 539 36.53 11.31 35.34
CA LEU A 539 37.31 12.51 35.67
C LEU A 539 37.07 12.98 37.12
N THR A 540 35.83 12.88 37.61
CA THR A 540 35.45 13.26 38.98
C THR A 540 35.78 12.18 40.02
N GLY A 541 36.20 11.00 39.58
CA GLY A 541 36.61 9.89 40.44
C GLY A 541 35.44 9.15 41.12
N HIS A 542 34.21 9.40 40.69
CA HIS A 542 33.03 8.66 41.17
C HIS A 542 32.91 7.30 40.47
N GLN A 543 32.28 6.33 41.14
CA GLN A 543 31.90 5.06 40.50
C GLN A 543 30.39 5.05 40.27
N VAL A 544 29.98 4.69 39.07
CA VAL A 544 28.58 4.65 38.65
C VAL A 544 28.34 3.37 37.85
N SER A 545 27.20 2.71 38.04
CA SER A 545 26.83 1.52 37.28
C SER A 545 26.65 1.86 35.78
N GLU A 546 26.99 0.91 34.91
CA GLU A 546 26.87 1.10 33.46
C GLU A 546 25.44 1.34 32.99
N ASP A 547 24.45 0.89 33.77
CA ASP A 547 23.03 1.09 33.49
C ASP A 547 22.46 2.40 34.06
N PHE A 548 23.31 3.28 34.63
CA PHE A 548 22.82 4.53 35.22
C PHE A 548 22.26 5.49 34.16
N GLY A 549 20.99 5.85 34.31
CA GLY A 549 20.29 6.78 33.41
C GLY A 549 18.79 6.57 33.44
N ILE A 550 18.08 7.11 32.44
CA ILE A 550 16.63 6.94 32.32
C ILE A 550 16.30 5.73 31.43
N HIS A 551 15.39 4.89 31.91
CA HIS A 551 14.90 3.68 31.25
C HIS A 551 13.38 3.71 31.12
N LEU A 552 12.83 3.02 30.12
CA LEU A 552 11.40 2.71 30.07
C LEU A 552 11.19 1.32 30.67
N ILE A 553 10.52 1.26 31.82
CA ILE A 553 10.26 0.02 32.58
C ILE A 553 8.76 -0.01 32.86
N ASP A 554 8.09 -1.08 32.43
CA ASP A 554 6.64 -1.26 32.60
C ASP A 554 5.81 -0.05 32.13
N GLY A 555 6.21 0.55 31.01
CA GLY A 555 5.55 1.72 30.43
C GLY A 555 5.82 3.05 31.13
N LYS A 556 6.73 3.09 32.10
CA LYS A 556 7.12 4.29 32.84
C LYS A 556 8.59 4.62 32.66
N TYR A 557 8.89 5.91 32.53
CA TYR A 557 10.26 6.41 32.55
C TYR A 557 10.78 6.48 33.99
N ILE A 558 11.90 5.81 34.23
CA ILE A 558 12.51 5.67 35.55
C ILE A 558 13.99 5.99 35.44
N LEU A 559 14.45 6.96 36.25
CA LEU A 559 15.87 7.18 36.52
C LEU A 559 16.35 6.06 37.46
N LYS A 560 17.26 5.21 36.99
CA LYS A 560 17.80 4.10 37.79
C LYS A 560 19.30 3.94 37.63
N GLY A 561 19.90 3.19 38.56
CA GLY A 561 21.30 2.75 38.56
C GLY A 561 21.90 2.83 39.97
N SER A 562 23.19 2.54 40.12
CA SER A 562 23.89 2.71 41.40
C SER A 562 25.08 3.67 41.30
N ILE A 563 25.33 4.41 42.38
CA ILE A 563 26.42 5.38 42.48
C ILE A 563 27.16 5.19 43.79
N THR A 564 28.49 5.10 43.72
CA THR A 564 29.39 5.21 44.87
C THR A 564 30.15 6.53 44.75
N PRO A 565 29.64 7.62 45.36
CA PRO A 565 30.25 8.94 45.26
C PRO A 565 31.35 9.12 46.31
N ASN A 566 32.34 9.97 46.03
CA ASN A 566 33.39 10.33 47.01
C ASN A 566 32.89 11.39 48.01
N THR A 567 31.75 12.00 47.71
CA THR A 567 31.11 13.12 48.42
C THR A 567 29.63 12.80 48.64
N VAL A 568 28.94 13.60 49.45
CA VAL A 568 27.48 13.45 49.69
C VAL A 568 26.60 13.94 48.53
N SER A 569 27.23 14.38 47.45
CA SER A 569 26.59 14.89 46.25
C SER A 569 27.38 14.53 45.00
N ILE A 570 26.69 14.42 43.87
CA ILE A 570 27.25 14.22 42.55
C ILE A 570 26.47 15.05 41.53
N SER A 571 27.14 15.54 40.51
CA SER A 571 26.50 16.10 39.33
C SER A 571 26.94 15.30 38.11
N VAL A 572 26.00 14.92 37.26
CA VAL A 572 26.27 14.14 36.04
C VAL A 572 25.74 14.87 34.83
N TYR A 573 26.53 14.90 33.76
CA TYR A 573 26.11 15.50 32.49
C TYR A 573 25.23 14.53 31.71
N VAL A 574 24.18 15.08 31.10
CA VAL A 574 23.24 14.39 30.23
C VAL A 574 22.94 15.30 29.02
N ASN A 575 22.25 14.76 28.01
CA ASN A 575 21.77 15.62 26.93
C ASN A 575 20.64 16.57 27.39
N CYS A 576 20.39 17.60 26.59
CA CYS A 576 19.39 18.63 26.89
C CYS A 576 17.93 18.13 26.81
N TYR A 577 17.67 16.92 26.31
CA TYR A 577 16.33 16.32 26.29
C TYR A 577 15.92 15.73 27.66
N ILE A 578 16.76 15.86 28.69
CA ILE A 578 16.40 15.52 30.09
C ILE A 578 15.11 16.24 30.57
N GLU A 579 14.79 17.40 29.99
CA GLU A 579 13.57 18.16 30.29
C GLU A 579 12.27 17.48 29.84
N ASP A 580 12.35 16.49 28.94
CA ASP A 580 11.18 15.68 28.57
C ASP A 580 10.71 14.87 29.78
N PHE A 581 11.61 14.60 30.73
CA PHE A 581 11.37 13.79 31.93
C PHE A 581 11.25 14.62 33.21
N PHE A 582 11.86 15.81 33.26
CA PHE A 582 11.89 16.67 34.44
C PHE A 582 11.58 18.14 34.11
N GLU A 583 11.13 18.91 35.10
CA GLU A 583 11.04 20.37 34.98
C GLU A 583 12.42 21.00 35.22
N ASN A 584 12.81 21.95 34.37
CA ASN A 584 14.09 22.65 34.51
C ASN A 584 14.12 23.45 35.82
N SER A 585 15.24 23.38 36.53
CA SER A 585 15.50 24.05 37.82
C SER A 585 14.57 23.65 38.96
N LYS A 586 13.81 22.55 38.81
CA LYS A 586 12.97 22.00 39.87
C LYS A 586 13.75 20.98 40.69
N THR A 587 13.54 21.04 42.00
CA THR A 587 14.11 20.11 42.98
C THR A 587 13.07 19.06 43.37
N TYR A 588 13.47 17.79 43.36
CA TYR A 588 12.64 16.64 43.69
C TYR A 588 13.25 15.90 44.90
N GLN A 589 12.43 15.59 45.90
CA GLN A 589 12.85 14.90 47.12
C GLN A 589 12.43 13.43 47.04
N TYR A 590 13.34 12.50 47.35
CA TYR A 590 13.04 11.07 47.34
C TYR A 590 13.92 10.31 48.34
N GLU A 591 13.29 9.60 49.28
CA GLU A 591 13.89 8.66 50.24
C GLU A 591 15.41 8.83 50.51
N GLY A 592 15.78 9.92 51.18
CA GLY A 592 17.14 10.16 51.65
C GLY A 592 18.03 10.97 50.70
N TYR A 593 17.60 11.23 49.46
CA TYR A 593 18.33 12.08 48.52
C TYR A 593 17.42 13.10 47.80
N THR A 594 18.05 14.08 47.18
CA THR A 594 17.40 15.15 46.44
C THR A 594 17.97 15.20 45.03
N ILE A 595 17.09 15.28 44.02
CA ILE A 595 17.45 15.41 42.61
C ILE A 595 17.11 16.83 42.13
N LEU A 596 18.08 17.53 41.56
CA LEU A 596 17.91 18.81 40.88
C LEU A 596 18.32 18.64 39.42
N ILE A 597 17.43 19.06 38.50
CA ILE A 597 17.73 19.11 37.07
C ILE A 597 17.98 20.55 36.66
N GLN A 598 19.04 20.78 35.89
CA GLN A 598 19.28 22.06 35.24
C GLN A 598 19.63 21.80 33.78
N ASN A 599 18.93 22.50 32.89
CA ASN A 599 19.04 22.37 31.45
C ASN A 599 19.61 23.66 30.86
N THR A 600 20.69 23.53 30.09
CA THR A 600 21.37 24.63 29.39
C THR A 600 21.17 24.42 27.90
N LYS A 601 19.96 24.73 27.41
CA LYS A 601 19.60 24.56 26.00
C LYS A 601 20.43 25.44 25.05
N PRO A 602 20.70 24.97 23.82
CA PRO A 602 20.46 23.61 23.29
C PRO A 602 21.60 22.63 23.62
N LEU A 603 22.50 22.99 24.53
CA LEU A 603 23.83 22.40 24.65
C LEU A 603 23.85 21.12 25.49
N TYR A 604 23.43 21.16 26.76
CA TYR A 604 23.46 20.00 27.65
C TYR A 604 22.54 20.20 28.85
N GLY A 605 22.27 19.12 29.57
CA GLY A 605 21.64 19.14 30.89
C GLY A 605 22.54 18.51 31.95
N TYR A 606 22.18 18.67 33.21
CA TYR A 606 22.81 17.95 34.30
C TYR A 606 21.80 17.54 35.36
N ILE A 607 22.08 16.37 35.94
CA ILE A 607 21.37 15.81 37.08
C ILE A 607 22.28 15.98 38.29
N SER A 608 21.87 16.80 39.26
CA SER A 608 22.56 16.90 40.55
C SER A 608 21.80 16.10 41.59
N ILE A 609 22.50 15.16 42.24
CA ILE A 609 21.95 14.31 43.29
C ILE A 609 22.69 14.64 44.58
N THR A 610 21.96 14.99 45.64
CA THR A 610 22.51 15.33 46.96
C THR A 610 21.87 14.48 48.05
N GLY A 611 22.52 14.33 49.20
CA GLY A 611 22.05 13.45 50.28
C GLY A 611 22.55 12.01 50.18
N LEU A 612 23.52 11.74 49.29
CA LEU A 612 24.13 10.43 49.13
C LEU A 612 25.07 10.09 50.29
N THR A 613 25.26 8.81 50.57
CA THR A 613 26.29 8.35 51.51
C THR A 613 27.63 8.23 50.78
N ALA A 614 28.61 9.05 51.18
CA ALA A 614 29.95 9.02 50.60
C ALA A 614 30.63 7.65 50.81
N ASN A 615 31.38 7.20 49.81
CA ASN A 615 32.14 5.94 49.76
C ASN A 615 31.30 4.68 50.01
N LYS A 616 29.98 4.75 49.78
CA LYS A 616 29.07 3.61 49.78
C LYS A 616 28.24 3.60 48.51
N GLU A 617 27.82 2.43 48.10
CA GLU A 617 26.88 2.28 46.99
C GLU A 617 25.51 2.83 47.42
N ASN A 618 24.97 3.73 46.60
CA ASN A 618 23.63 4.28 46.73
C ASN A 618 22.84 3.84 45.49
N THR A 619 21.76 3.09 45.69
CA THR A 619 20.86 2.70 44.60
C THR A 619 19.86 3.81 44.34
N ILE A 620 19.78 4.26 43.09
CA ILE A 620 18.81 5.24 42.62
C ILE A 620 17.73 4.48 41.86
N TYR A 621 16.48 4.75 42.23
CA TYR A 621 15.31 4.28 41.49
C TYR A 621 14.20 5.31 41.68
N PHE A 622 13.90 6.08 40.64
CA PHE A 622 13.03 7.23 40.73
C PHE A 622 12.16 7.36 39.47
N GLU A 623 10.84 7.24 39.62
CA GLU A 623 9.90 7.47 38.54
C GLU A 623 9.96 8.95 38.10
N CYS A 624 10.21 9.18 36.81
CA CYS A 624 10.30 10.53 36.28
C CYS A 624 8.96 11.27 36.42
N PRO A 625 8.96 12.54 36.83
CA PRO A 625 7.73 13.30 37.08
C PRO A 625 6.96 13.60 35.80
N LYS A 626 7.64 13.67 34.66
CA LYS A 626 7.02 13.72 33.33
C LYS A 626 7.15 12.37 32.65
N GLN A 627 6.08 11.98 31.98
CA GLN A 627 5.96 10.74 31.21
C GLN A 627 5.61 11.12 29.77
N PRO A 628 6.59 11.53 28.95
CA PRO A 628 6.33 11.91 27.57
C PRO A 628 5.72 10.73 26.80
N SER A 629 4.97 11.00 25.74
CA SER A 629 4.48 9.93 24.88
C SER A 629 5.66 9.10 24.34
N ILE A 630 5.47 7.78 24.34
CA ILE A 630 6.42 6.79 23.84
C ILE A 630 6.66 6.99 22.34
#